data_AF-A0A953ELP4-F1
#
_entry.id   AF-A0A953ELP4-F1
#
_cell.length_a   1.000
_cell.length_b   1.000
_cell.length_c   1.000
_cell.angle_alpha   90.00
_cell.angle_beta   90.00
_cell.angle_gamma   90.00
#
_symmetry.space_group_name_H-M   'P 1'
#
loop_
_entity.id
_entity.type
_entity.pdbx_description
1 polymer ?
#
loop_
_entity_poly.entity_id
_entity_poly.type
_entity_poly.pdbx_seq_one_letter_code
_entity_poly.pdbx_strand_id
1 'polypeptide(L)'
;MLSQSTINEWQAGGFMVLTKLWLSLIVTISLAACVFSQSANTPPVGQRQPVQKHDPFYADVIKSLDTVNPMRVVLEGGMRGHGPHYFWMDEMKARGIKQVHFEVGFIWYENTIRVRVTKANYLSNYFDLLHPKNDPKFLGEVTDSDFELQVKAEAESRAYEEVRMLMTEGKQKTGCGMIFKDLFDDERLPVISTQPAEVEHTCGAKLK
;
A
#
# COMPACT_ATOMS: atom_id res chain seq x y z
N MET A 1 -67.59 17.35 -64.72
CA MET A 1 -66.37 17.12 -65.52
C MET A 1 -65.18 17.18 -64.57
N LEU A 2 -64.37 16.11 -64.57
CA LEU A 2 -63.35 15.76 -63.58
C LEU A 2 -62.16 16.73 -63.52
N SER A 3 -61.58 16.93 -62.33
CA SER A 3 -60.11 17.02 -62.18
C SER A 3 -59.67 16.62 -60.77
N GLN A 4 -58.62 15.80 -60.73
CA GLN A 4 -58.03 15.11 -59.58
C GLN A 4 -57.19 16.06 -58.70
N SER A 5 -57.29 15.91 -57.38
CA SER A 5 -56.26 16.16 -56.35
C SER A 5 -56.97 16.13 -54.98
N THR A 6 -57.41 14.99 -54.46
CA THR A 6 -56.58 13.86 -53.99
C THR A 6 -55.36 14.33 -53.19
N ILE A 7 -55.57 14.35 -51.87
CA ILE A 7 -54.67 13.79 -50.84
C ILE A 7 -53.22 14.26 -50.95
N ASN A 8 -52.90 15.35 -50.26
CA ASN A 8 -51.54 15.63 -49.76
C ASN A 8 -51.62 16.07 -48.31
N GLU A 9 -52.18 15.18 -47.50
CA GLU A 9 -52.05 15.15 -46.06
C GLU A 9 -50.98 14.08 -45.76
N TRP A 10 -49.99 14.41 -44.91
CA TRP A 10 -49.12 13.44 -44.22
C TRP A 10 -48.06 12.63 -45.02
N GLN A 11 -47.11 13.25 -45.73
CA GLN A 11 -45.85 12.55 -46.10
C GLN A 11 -44.58 13.42 -46.11
N ALA A 12 -44.36 14.25 -45.08
CA ALA A 12 -43.07 14.92 -44.88
C ALA A 12 -42.42 14.67 -43.50
N GLY A 13 -43.05 13.89 -42.61
CA GLY A 13 -42.56 13.65 -41.25
C GLY A 13 -42.00 12.24 -40.99
N GLY A 14 -42.10 11.30 -41.94
CA GLY A 14 -41.84 9.88 -41.69
C GLY A 14 -40.44 9.36 -42.04
N PHE A 15 -39.68 10.06 -42.89
CA PHE A 15 -38.45 9.49 -43.47
C PHE A 15 -37.14 9.90 -42.79
N MET A 16 -37.15 10.91 -41.90
CA MET A 16 -35.94 11.34 -41.17
C MET A 16 -35.77 10.72 -39.78
N VAL A 17 -36.74 9.94 -39.28
CA VAL A 17 -36.63 9.29 -37.97
C VAL A 17 -36.07 7.87 -38.08
N LEU A 18 -36.24 7.19 -39.22
CA LEU A 18 -35.81 5.80 -39.39
C LEU A 18 -34.32 5.60 -39.71
N THR A 19 -33.60 6.62 -40.20
CA THR A 19 -32.16 6.52 -40.47
C THR A 19 -31.28 6.92 -39.29
N LYS A 20 -31.81 7.65 -38.31
CA LYS A 20 -31.09 7.97 -37.06
C LYS A 20 -31.14 6.86 -36.01
N LEU A 21 -32.11 5.94 -36.11
CA LEU A 21 -32.25 4.81 -35.19
C LEU A 21 -31.35 3.61 -35.52
N TRP A 22 -30.82 3.50 -36.75
CA TRP A 22 -29.92 2.41 -37.14
C TRP A 22 -28.43 2.67 -36.84
N LEU A 23 -28.00 3.94 -36.75
CA LEU A 23 -26.61 4.28 -36.41
C LEU A 23 -26.34 4.27 -34.88
N SER A 24 -27.39 4.36 -34.05
CA SER A 24 -27.25 4.30 -32.59
C SER A 24 -27.14 2.88 -32.03
N LEU A 25 -27.44 1.83 -32.82
CA LEU A 25 -27.36 0.44 -32.36
C LEU A 25 -25.97 -0.19 -32.58
N ILE A 26 -25.15 0.36 -33.48
CA ILE A 26 -23.81 -0.20 -33.78
C ILE A 26 -22.74 0.36 -32.82
N VAL A 27 -22.94 1.57 -32.29
CA VAL A 27 -21.99 2.18 -31.33
C VAL A 27 -22.15 1.61 -29.91
N THR A 28 -23.31 1.07 -29.55
CA THR A 28 -23.53 0.47 -28.22
C THR A 28 -23.06 -0.98 -28.10
N ILE A 29 -22.86 -1.71 -29.20
CA ILE A 29 -22.38 -3.09 -29.17
C ILE A 29 -20.84 -3.18 -29.08
N SER A 30 -20.10 -2.14 -29.49
CA SER A 30 -18.63 -2.15 -29.43
C SER A 30 -18.02 -1.77 -28.07
N LEU A 31 -18.79 -1.20 -27.13
CA LEU A 31 -18.30 -0.93 -25.76
C LEU A 31 -18.56 -2.09 -24.78
N ALA A 32 -19.39 -3.07 -25.13
CA ALA A 32 -19.63 -4.24 -24.29
C ALA A 32 -18.59 -5.36 -24.45
N ALA A 33 -17.76 -5.33 -25.50
CA ALA A 33 -16.77 -6.37 -25.78
C ALA A 33 -15.37 -6.11 -25.17
N CYS A 34 -15.11 -4.92 -24.62
CA CYS A 34 -13.82 -4.61 -23.97
C CYS A 34 -13.85 -4.75 -22.43
N VAL A 35 -14.99 -5.04 -21.81
CA VAL A 35 -15.11 -5.09 -20.34
C VAL A 35 -15.02 -6.52 -19.77
N PHE A 36 -15.03 -7.57 -20.60
CA PHE A 36 -15.01 -8.96 -20.15
C PHE A 36 -13.68 -9.72 -20.32
N SER A 37 -12.56 -9.04 -20.60
CA SER A 37 -11.24 -9.70 -20.75
C SER A 37 -10.22 -9.42 -19.62
N GLN A 38 -10.64 -8.86 -18.47
CA GLN A 38 -9.71 -8.63 -17.33
C GLN A 38 -10.12 -9.28 -16.00
N SER A 39 -11.14 -10.14 -15.98
CA SER A 39 -11.53 -10.87 -14.75
C SER A 39 -11.30 -12.37 -14.90
N ALA A 40 -10.04 -12.78 -15.07
CA ALA A 40 -9.63 -14.19 -14.95
C ALA A 40 -8.17 -14.40 -14.53
N ASN A 41 -7.47 -13.37 -14.05
CA ASN A 41 -6.09 -13.51 -13.56
C ASN A 41 -5.93 -12.87 -12.18
N THR A 42 -6.84 -13.15 -11.25
CA THR A 42 -6.48 -13.11 -9.83
C THR A 42 -5.67 -14.38 -9.57
N PRO A 43 -4.34 -14.33 -9.40
CA PRO A 43 -3.61 -15.52 -9.02
C PRO A 43 -4.16 -16.00 -7.68
N PRO A 44 -4.33 -17.31 -7.49
CA PRO A 44 -4.68 -17.86 -6.19
C PRO A 44 -3.68 -17.36 -5.15
N VAL A 45 -4.19 -16.85 -4.03
CA VAL A 45 -3.40 -16.65 -2.81
C VAL A 45 -2.69 -17.97 -2.52
N GLY A 46 -1.37 -18.00 -2.71
CA GLY A 46 -0.56 -19.21 -2.53
C GLY A 46 0.18 -19.72 -3.77
N GLN A 47 0.02 -19.12 -4.96
CA GLN A 47 0.94 -19.43 -6.06
C GLN A 47 2.32 -18.80 -5.80
N ARG A 48 3.26 -19.62 -5.32
CA ARG A 48 4.69 -19.33 -5.41
C ARG A 48 5.00 -18.99 -6.86
N GLN A 49 5.23 -17.72 -7.14
CA GLN A 49 5.86 -17.32 -8.40
C GLN A 49 7.15 -18.14 -8.55
N PRO A 50 7.49 -18.59 -9.77
CA PRO A 50 8.75 -19.27 -10.00
C PRO A 50 9.85 -18.40 -9.41
N VAL A 51 10.67 -19.00 -8.53
CA VAL A 51 11.81 -18.36 -7.88
C VAL A 51 12.56 -17.59 -8.97
N GLN A 52 12.52 -16.25 -8.93
CA GLN A 52 13.38 -15.42 -9.77
C GLN A 52 14.81 -15.73 -9.33
N LYS A 53 15.39 -16.70 -10.01
CA LYS A 53 16.71 -17.22 -9.77
C LYS A 53 17.67 -16.16 -10.31
N HIS A 54 18.27 -15.41 -9.38
CA HIS A 54 19.32 -14.41 -9.60
C HIS A 54 18.88 -13.05 -10.15
N ASP A 55 18.10 -12.28 -9.37
CA ASP A 55 18.21 -10.83 -9.47
C ASP A 55 19.52 -10.40 -8.76
N PRO A 56 20.46 -9.72 -9.45
CA PRO A 56 21.71 -9.22 -8.87
C PRO A 56 21.50 -8.38 -7.60
N PHE A 57 20.39 -7.64 -7.51
CA PHE A 57 20.07 -6.82 -6.35
C PHE A 57 20.04 -7.64 -5.06
N TYR A 58 19.32 -8.77 -5.03
CA TYR A 58 19.24 -9.60 -3.83
C TYR A 58 20.56 -10.28 -3.50
N ALA A 59 21.34 -10.65 -4.52
CA ALA A 59 22.67 -11.23 -4.31
C ALA A 59 23.61 -10.24 -3.60
N ASP A 60 23.58 -8.97 -4.01
CA ASP A 60 24.38 -7.91 -3.40
C ASP A 60 23.93 -7.60 -1.97
N VAL A 61 22.61 -7.52 -1.74
CA VAL A 61 22.05 -7.31 -0.39
C VAL A 61 22.45 -8.47 0.54
N ILE A 62 22.23 -9.72 0.13
CA ILE A 62 22.62 -10.91 0.91
C ILE A 62 24.11 -10.90 1.25
N LYS A 63 24.97 -10.55 0.30
CA LYS A 63 26.43 -10.49 0.50
C LYS A 63 26.84 -9.41 1.50
N SER A 64 26.08 -8.32 1.59
CA SER A 64 26.35 -7.21 2.51
C SER A 64 25.90 -7.46 3.95
N LEU A 65 25.12 -8.52 4.19
CA LEU A 65 24.49 -8.80 5.48
C LEU A 65 25.25 -9.86 6.28
N ASP A 66 25.30 -9.68 7.61
CA ASP A 66 25.80 -10.71 8.52
C ASP A 66 24.99 -12.00 8.44
N THR A 67 25.64 -13.14 8.72
CA THR A 67 25.02 -14.46 8.62
C THR A 67 23.80 -14.65 9.50
N VAL A 68 23.76 -13.99 10.66
CA VAL A 68 22.64 -14.06 11.62
C VAL A 68 21.59 -12.98 11.39
N ASN A 69 21.76 -12.11 10.38
CA ASN A 69 20.83 -11.03 10.11
C ASN A 69 19.46 -11.59 9.64
N PRO A 70 18.33 -11.20 10.25
CA PRO A 70 17.01 -11.69 9.85
C PRO A 70 16.69 -11.47 8.36
N MET A 71 17.06 -10.31 7.81
CA MET A 71 16.86 -9.99 6.38
C MET A 71 17.61 -10.96 5.48
N ARG A 72 18.81 -11.39 5.88
CA ARG A 72 19.58 -12.37 5.10
C ARG A 72 18.87 -13.71 5.05
N VAL A 73 18.42 -14.21 6.19
CA VAL A 73 17.74 -15.52 6.31
C VAL A 73 16.50 -15.57 5.40
N VAL A 74 15.68 -14.51 5.42
CA VAL A 74 14.46 -14.48 4.59
C VAL A 74 14.77 -14.34 3.09
N LEU A 75 15.81 -13.58 2.73
CA LEU A 75 16.23 -13.43 1.34
C LEU A 75 16.86 -14.73 0.79
N GLU A 76 17.69 -15.42 1.57
CA GLU A 76 18.20 -16.75 1.21
C GLU A 76 17.07 -17.78 1.09
N GLY A 77 16.03 -17.66 1.92
CA GLY A 77 14.79 -18.44 1.84
C GLY A 77 13.88 -18.11 0.65
N GLY A 78 14.24 -17.13 -0.18
CA GLY A 78 13.50 -16.76 -1.38
C GLY A 78 12.35 -15.76 -1.15
N MET A 79 12.18 -15.20 0.04
CA MET A 79 11.18 -14.16 0.29
C MET A 79 11.61 -12.84 -0.34
N ARG A 80 10.66 -12.15 -0.99
CA ARG A 80 10.91 -10.91 -1.73
C ARG A 80 9.79 -9.91 -1.40
N GLY A 81 10.14 -8.65 -1.32
CA GLY A 81 9.18 -7.55 -1.34
C GLY A 81 8.68 -7.28 -2.75
N HIS A 82 7.61 -6.52 -2.85
CA HIS A 82 6.95 -6.18 -4.12
C HIS A 82 6.37 -4.76 -4.08
N GLY A 83 6.79 -3.94 -3.12
CA GLY A 83 6.28 -2.58 -3.02
C GLY A 83 6.92 -1.66 -4.06
N PRO A 84 6.26 -0.54 -4.37
CA PRO A 84 6.75 0.44 -5.33
C PRO A 84 7.94 1.22 -4.76
N HIS A 85 8.74 1.84 -5.63
CA HIS A 85 9.77 2.78 -5.20
C HIS A 85 9.15 4.16 -4.89
N TYR A 86 9.53 4.77 -3.78
CA TYR A 86 9.07 6.08 -3.34
C TYR A 86 10.24 7.05 -3.21
N PHE A 87 9.98 8.35 -3.37
CA PHE A 87 11.01 9.39 -3.33
C PHE A 87 11.81 9.42 -2.01
N TRP A 88 11.15 9.18 -0.87
CA TRP A 88 11.81 9.15 0.44
C TRP A 88 12.88 8.04 0.54
N MET A 89 12.81 6.99 -0.29
CA MET A 89 13.86 5.95 -0.34
C MET A 89 15.17 6.46 -0.92
N ASP A 90 15.10 7.34 -1.91
CA ASP A 90 16.32 7.92 -2.49
C ASP A 90 17.01 8.83 -1.46
N GLU A 91 16.23 9.55 -0.66
CA GLU A 91 16.76 10.34 0.46
C GLU A 91 17.33 9.46 1.57
N MET A 92 16.70 8.31 1.88
CA MET A 92 17.27 7.32 2.80
C MET A 92 18.64 6.87 2.32
N LYS A 93 18.77 6.47 1.04
CA LYS A 93 20.04 6.05 0.43
C LYS A 93 21.09 7.16 0.49
N ALA A 94 20.73 8.39 0.12
CA ALA A 94 21.63 9.54 0.16
C ALA A 94 22.17 9.84 1.57
N ARG A 95 21.35 9.58 2.60
CA ARG A 95 21.70 9.77 4.02
C ARG A 95 22.36 8.54 4.65
N GLY A 96 22.56 7.45 3.90
CA GLY A 96 23.11 6.19 4.39
C GLY A 96 22.19 5.48 5.39
N ILE A 97 20.87 5.65 5.25
CA ILE A 97 19.84 4.99 6.04
C ILE A 97 19.33 3.81 5.21
N LYS A 98 19.38 2.61 5.77
CA LYS A 98 18.82 1.40 5.14
C LYS A 98 17.42 1.08 5.63
N GLN A 99 17.15 1.37 6.90
CA GLN A 99 15.86 1.11 7.54
C GLN A 99 15.51 2.22 8.52
N VAL A 100 14.23 2.56 8.61
CA VAL A 100 13.69 3.33 9.73
C VAL A 100 12.69 2.46 10.47
N HIS A 101 12.95 2.23 11.75
CA HIS A 101 12.06 1.50 12.63
C HIS A 101 11.24 2.47 13.47
N PHE A 102 9.92 2.44 13.30
CA PHE A 102 8.98 3.29 14.00
C PHE A 102 8.24 2.54 15.08
N GLU A 103 8.13 3.18 16.24
CA GLU A 103 7.14 2.85 17.26
C GLU A 103 5.93 3.77 17.02
N VAL A 104 4.76 3.18 16.79
CA VAL A 104 3.52 3.92 16.50
C VAL A 104 2.47 3.59 17.56
N GLY A 105 2.09 4.59 18.34
CA GLY A 105 1.00 4.47 19.30
C GLY A 105 -0.33 4.61 18.61
N PHE A 106 -1.33 3.85 19.04
CA PHE A 106 -2.69 3.95 18.51
C PHE A 106 -3.75 4.00 19.61
N ILE A 107 -4.87 4.64 19.28
CA ILE A 107 -6.12 4.65 20.03
C ILE A 107 -7.26 4.34 19.06
N TRP A 108 -8.10 3.39 19.44
CA TRP A 108 -9.32 2.99 18.76
C TRP A 108 -10.52 3.20 19.69
N TYR A 109 -11.53 3.92 19.20
CA TYR A 109 -12.80 4.11 19.92
C TYR A 109 -13.95 4.18 18.92
N GLU A 110 -14.87 3.20 18.97
CA GLU A 110 -16.11 3.18 18.20
C GLU A 110 -15.92 3.57 16.72
N ASN A 111 -14.90 2.99 16.07
CA ASN A 111 -14.49 3.22 14.67
C ASN A 111 -13.68 4.49 14.39
N THR A 112 -13.32 5.27 15.40
CA THR A 112 -12.32 6.34 15.27
C THR A 112 -10.95 5.79 15.58
N ILE A 113 -10.00 5.98 14.66
CA ILE A 113 -8.60 5.62 14.85
C ILE A 113 -7.77 6.88 14.98
N ARG A 114 -6.88 6.90 15.95
CA ARG A 114 -5.78 7.85 16.01
C ARG A 114 -4.50 7.05 16.09
N VAL A 115 -3.56 7.34 15.20
CA VAL A 115 -2.21 6.81 15.22
C VAL A 115 -1.23 7.96 15.33
N ARG A 116 -0.09 7.71 15.97
CA ARG A 116 1.00 8.68 16.03
C ARG A 116 2.33 7.99 16.20
N VAL A 117 3.32 8.38 15.42
CA VAL A 117 4.71 7.97 15.66
C VAL A 117 5.17 8.53 17.00
N THR A 118 5.59 7.66 17.92
CA THR A 118 6.15 8.03 19.23
C THR A 118 7.67 8.03 19.19
N LYS A 119 8.28 7.19 18.34
CA LYS A 119 9.73 7.09 18.20
C LYS A 119 10.11 6.61 16.80
N ALA A 120 11.27 7.08 16.32
CA ALA A 120 11.89 6.65 15.09
C ALA A 120 13.35 6.29 15.36
N ASN A 121 13.78 5.09 14.96
CA ASN A 121 15.18 4.67 14.98
C ASN A 121 15.67 4.55 13.53
N TYR A 122 16.64 5.38 13.16
CA TYR A 122 17.26 5.35 11.83
C TYR A 122 18.43 4.37 11.85
N LEU A 123 18.45 3.39 10.95
CA LEU A 123 19.45 2.31 10.95
C LEU A 123 20.28 2.37 9.66
N SER A 124 21.60 2.28 9.80
CA SER A 124 22.53 2.16 8.67
C SER A 124 22.67 0.72 8.16
N ASN A 125 22.15 -0.25 8.91
CA ASN A 125 22.08 -1.66 8.53
C ASN A 125 20.68 -2.21 8.77
N TYR A 126 20.24 -3.16 7.94
CA TYR A 126 18.92 -3.78 8.10
C TYR A 126 18.86 -4.55 9.43
N PHE A 127 17.80 -4.37 10.21
CA PHE A 127 17.53 -5.04 11.49
C PHE A 127 18.63 -4.89 12.56
N ASP A 128 19.45 -3.85 12.49
CA ASP A 128 20.45 -3.54 13.53
C ASP A 128 19.91 -2.52 14.55
N LEU A 129 18.90 -2.93 15.32
CA LEU A 129 18.26 -2.10 16.34
C LEU A 129 19.18 -1.79 17.54
N LEU A 130 20.31 -2.48 17.67
CA LEU A 130 21.29 -2.25 18.72
C LEU A 130 22.19 -1.05 18.43
N HIS A 131 22.37 -0.72 17.15
CA HIS A 131 23.25 0.37 16.71
C HIS A 131 22.49 1.38 15.82
N PRO A 132 21.40 2.01 16.33
CA PRO A 132 20.75 3.07 15.59
C PRO A 132 21.69 4.27 15.41
N LYS A 133 21.49 4.96 14.30
CA LYS A 133 22.22 6.16 13.93
C LYS A 133 21.77 7.33 14.81
N ASN A 134 22.45 7.45 15.95
CA ASN A 134 22.15 8.44 16.99
C ASN A 134 23.16 9.59 17.04
N ASP A 135 23.97 9.78 15.98
CA ASP A 135 24.94 10.85 15.99
C ASP A 135 24.22 12.23 16.01
N PRO A 136 24.58 13.17 16.91
CA PRO A 136 23.82 14.40 17.08
C PRO A 136 23.76 15.27 15.82
N LYS A 137 24.78 15.19 14.97
CA LYS A 137 24.84 15.95 13.72
C LYS A 137 23.78 15.45 12.75
N PHE A 138 23.71 14.15 12.52
CA PHE A 138 22.70 13.50 11.71
C PHE A 138 21.30 13.73 12.25
N LEU A 139 21.09 13.60 13.56
CA LEU A 139 19.79 13.89 14.16
C LEU A 139 19.40 15.35 13.90
N GLY A 140 20.32 16.30 14.03
CA GLY A 140 20.08 17.70 13.67
C GLY A 140 19.77 17.94 12.18
N GLU A 141 20.23 17.08 11.28
CA GLU A 141 19.94 17.15 9.84
C GLU A 141 18.62 16.46 9.44
N VAL A 142 18.08 15.61 10.31
CA VAL A 142 16.86 14.82 10.06
C VAL A 142 15.67 15.39 10.80
N THR A 143 15.85 15.85 12.04
CA THR A 143 14.76 16.39 12.85
C THR A 143 14.12 17.59 12.16
N ASP A 144 12.79 17.55 12.07
CA ASP A 144 11.93 18.57 11.43
C ASP A 144 12.22 18.81 9.94
N SER A 145 12.93 17.88 9.28
CA SER A 145 13.13 17.91 7.83
C SER A 145 11.91 17.38 7.07
N ASP A 146 11.74 17.81 5.81
CA ASP A 146 10.72 17.26 4.91
C ASP A 146 10.83 15.74 4.77
N PHE A 147 12.06 15.22 4.82
CA PHE A 147 12.35 13.79 4.86
C PHE A 147 11.64 13.12 6.04
N GLU A 148 11.88 13.61 7.26
CA GLU A 148 11.32 13.02 8.47
C GLU A 148 9.79 13.08 8.47
N LEU A 149 9.22 14.20 8.02
CA LEU A 149 7.76 14.35 7.90
C LEU A 149 7.17 13.31 6.93
N GLN A 150 7.82 13.09 5.78
CA GLN A 150 7.36 12.09 4.80
C GLN A 150 7.41 10.67 5.35
N VAL A 151 8.54 10.25 5.94
CA VAL A 151 8.66 8.88 6.46
C VAL A 151 7.78 8.63 7.68
N LYS A 152 7.54 9.65 8.52
CA LYS A 152 6.57 9.55 9.62
C LYS A 152 5.15 9.41 9.10
N ALA A 153 4.75 10.23 8.12
CA ALA A 153 3.41 10.16 7.53
C ALA A 153 3.14 8.79 6.87
N GLU A 154 4.13 8.24 6.17
CA GLU A 154 4.05 6.90 5.58
C GLU A 154 3.89 5.82 6.67
N ALA A 155 4.68 5.88 7.73
CA ALA A 155 4.58 4.95 8.86
C ALA A 155 3.22 5.03 9.55
N GLU A 156 2.69 6.24 9.78
CA GLU A 156 1.36 6.47 10.34
C GLU A 156 0.26 5.96 9.41
N SER A 157 0.38 6.16 8.10
CA SER A 157 -0.60 5.64 7.13
C SER A 157 -0.66 4.12 7.15
N ARG A 158 0.48 3.43 7.12
CA ARG A 158 0.54 1.95 7.21
C ARG A 158 0.02 1.45 8.55
N ALA A 159 0.36 2.15 9.64
CA ALA A 159 -0.13 1.83 10.98
C ALA A 159 -1.65 1.99 11.09
N TYR A 160 -2.21 3.03 10.50
CA TYR A 160 -3.65 3.28 10.49
C TYR A 160 -4.40 2.12 9.83
N GLU A 161 -3.97 1.68 8.65
CA GLU A 161 -4.62 0.57 7.93
C GLU A 161 -4.49 -0.76 8.68
N GLU A 162 -3.33 -1.04 9.29
CA GLU A 162 -3.14 -2.25 10.11
C GLU A 162 -4.05 -2.25 11.36
N VAL A 163 -4.09 -1.14 12.11
CA VAL A 163 -4.97 -1.02 13.28
C VAL A 163 -6.44 -1.14 12.87
N ARG A 164 -6.83 -0.50 11.77
CA ARG A 164 -8.18 -0.59 11.23
C ARG A 164 -8.57 -2.04 10.96
N MET A 165 -7.70 -2.79 10.29
CA MET A 165 -7.90 -4.20 9.96
C MET A 165 -8.02 -5.04 11.24
N LEU A 166 -7.03 -4.97 12.14
CA LEU A 166 -6.98 -5.75 13.38
C LEU A 166 -8.19 -5.50 14.29
N MET A 167 -8.59 -4.23 14.48
CA MET A 167 -9.71 -3.88 15.36
C MET A 167 -11.06 -4.27 14.77
N THR A 168 -11.22 -4.13 13.44
CA THR A 168 -12.45 -4.49 12.74
C THR A 168 -12.64 -6.02 12.73
N GLU A 169 -11.60 -6.76 12.37
CA GLU A 169 -11.62 -8.23 12.34
C GLU A 169 -11.77 -8.82 13.75
N GLY A 170 -11.09 -8.23 14.73
CA GLY A 170 -11.20 -8.58 16.15
C GLY A 170 -12.52 -8.14 16.80
N LYS A 171 -13.40 -7.43 16.09
CA LYS A 171 -14.67 -6.87 16.59
C LYS A 171 -14.51 -6.05 17.87
N GLN A 172 -13.39 -5.35 17.99
CA GLN A 172 -13.05 -4.55 19.16
C GLN A 172 -13.81 -3.22 19.13
N LYS A 173 -14.43 -2.84 20.25
CA LYS A 173 -15.11 -1.53 20.37
C LYS A 173 -14.15 -0.42 20.79
N THR A 174 -13.16 -0.78 21.59
CA THR A 174 -12.12 0.12 22.11
C THR A 174 -10.78 -0.62 22.11
N GLY A 175 -9.70 0.14 22.01
CA GLY A 175 -8.36 -0.42 22.06
C GLY A 175 -7.31 0.68 22.09
N CYS A 176 -6.17 0.42 22.72
CA CYS A 176 -4.99 1.25 22.60
C CYS A 176 -3.76 0.37 22.72
N GLY A 177 -2.66 0.81 22.14
CA GLY A 177 -1.43 0.04 22.18
C GLY A 177 -0.35 0.63 21.30
N MET A 178 0.67 -0.18 21.06
CA MET A 178 1.80 0.13 20.21
C MET A 178 1.86 -0.87 19.08
N ILE A 179 2.16 -0.41 17.87
CA ILE A 179 2.56 -1.25 16.75
C ILE A 179 3.86 -0.73 16.16
N PHE A 180 4.61 -1.62 15.53
CA PHE A 180 5.91 -1.28 14.94
C PHE A 180 5.80 -1.24 13.42
N LYS A 181 6.50 -0.30 12.79
CA LYS A 181 6.57 -0.18 11.33
C LYS A 181 8.01 -0.03 10.89
N ASP A 182 8.41 -0.88 9.97
CA ASP A 182 9.71 -0.78 9.30
C ASP A 182 9.50 -0.21 7.90
N LEU A 183 10.23 0.87 7.59
CA LEU A 183 10.38 1.39 6.24
C LEU A 183 11.81 1.12 5.77
N PHE A 184 11.96 0.59 4.56
CA PHE A 184 13.25 0.25 3.96
C PHE A 184 13.58 1.23 2.84
N ASP A 185 14.87 1.39 2.57
CA ASP A 185 15.35 2.13 1.40
C ASP A 185 15.05 1.44 0.05
N ASP A 186 14.40 0.26 0.08
CA ASP A 186 13.92 -0.45 -1.09
C ASP A 186 12.77 -1.41 -0.73
N GLU A 187 11.58 -1.19 -1.28
CA GLU A 187 10.39 -2.03 -1.04
C GLU A 187 10.41 -3.37 -1.78
N ARG A 188 11.46 -3.64 -2.55
CA ARG A 188 11.77 -5.00 -3.03
C ARG A 188 12.24 -5.91 -1.91
N LEU A 189 12.56 -5.37 -0.73
CA LEU A 189 12.89 -6.14 0.46
C LEU A 189 11.63 -6.59 1.20
N PRO A 190 11.61 -7.84 1.72
CA PRO A 190 10.46 -8.33 2.47
C PRO A 190 10.34 -7.66 3.84
N VAL A 191 9.14 -7.23 4.20
CA VAL A 191 8.82 -6.84 5.57
C VAL A 191 8.79 -8.09 6.45
N ILE A 192 9.68 -8.15 7.43
CA ILE A 192 9.69 -9.20 8.45
C ILE A 192 8.83 -8.69 9.59
N SER A 193 7.67 -9.31 9.81
CA SER A 193 6.87 -8.97 10.99
C SER A 193 7.69 -9.27 12.25
N THR A 194 8.13 -8.22 12.94
CA THR A 194 8.80 -8.34 14.25
C THR A 194 7.81 -8.19 15.40
N GLN A 195 6.51 -8.37 15.19
CA GLN A 195 5.56 -8.33 16.30
C GLN A 195 5.99 -9.37 17.35
N PRO A 196 6.27 -8.98 18.61
CA PRO A 196 6.06 -9.91 19.70
C PRO A 196 4.57 -10.26 19.64
N ALA A 197 4.27 -11.56 19.53
CA ALA A 197 2.92 -12.06 19.63
C ALA A 197 2.41 -11.80 21.06
N GLU A 198 1.86 -10.62 21.32
CA GLU A 198 0.93 -10.32 22.41
C GLU A 198 0.56 -8.83 22.38
N VAL A 199 -0.65 -8.52 21.90
CA VAL A 199 -1.32 -7.27 22.25
C VAL A 199 -1.75 -7.44 23.71
N GLU A 200 -1.02 -6.84 24.65
CA GLU A 200 -1.49 -6.77 26.04
C GLU A 200 -2.81 -5.98 26.08
N HIS A 201 -3.90 -6.72 26.26
CA HIS A 201 -5.24 -6.18 26.43
C HIS A 201 -5.39 -5.57 27.83
N THR A 202 -4.83 -4.39 28.07
CA THR A 202 -5.17 -3.63 29.28
C THR A 202 -5.37 -2.16 28.99
N CYS A 203 -6.64 -1.78 28.79
CA CYS A 203 -7.10 -0.49 29.27
C CYS A 203 -8.48 -0.65 29.91
N GLY A 204 -8.49 -1.33 31.06
CA GLY A 204 -9.59 -1.27 32.01
C GLY A 204 -9.44 -0.03 32.89
N ALA A 205 -9.71 1.15 32.34
CA ALA A 205 -9.95 2.34 33.16
C ALA A 205 -11.33 2.19 33.81
N LYS A 206 -11.38 1.63 35.02
CA LYS A 206 -12.54 1.80 35.91
C LYS A 206 -12.66 3.30 36.22
N LEU A 207 -13.56 3.98 35.53
CA LEU A 207 -14.09 5.26 36.01
C LEU A 207 -14.90 4.94 37.28
N LYS A 208 -14.46 5.53 38.40
CA LYS A 208 -15.15 5.49 39.70
C LYS A 208 -16.45 6.28 39.65
#